data_AF-A0A258AMG1-F1
#
_entry.id   AF-A0A258AMG1-F1
#
_cell.length_a   1.000
_cell.length_b   1.000
_cell.length_c   1.000
_cell.angle_alpha   90.00
_cell.angle_beta   90.00
_cell.angle_gamma   90.00
#
_symmetry.space_group_name_H-M   'P 1'
#
loop_
_entity.id
_entity.type
_entity.pdbx_description
1 polymer ?
#
loop_
_entity_poly.entity_id
_entity_poly.type
_entity_poly.pdbx_seq_one_letter_code
_entity_poly.pdbx_strand_id
1 'polypeptide(L)'
;MKGLPSAADVQAAAMQLEQPLLDEVDKGFSDSWWTNYRTLVARRENGGIAPDEMRELMALTDTLEEVNVRRMACFASASKLLGMNLDELMEKAHLKPKLA
;
A
#
# COMPACT_ATOMS: atom_id res chain seq x y z
N MET A 1 -5.17 -29.93 31.15
CA MET A 1 -5.47 -28.49 31.03
C MET A 1 -4.40 -27.86 30.17
N LYS A 2 -4.72 -27.36 28.97
CA LYS A 2 -3.75 -26.53 28.22
C LYS A 2 -3.57 -25.24 29.02
N GLY A 3 -2.34 -24.96 29.46
CA GLY A 3 -2.02 -23.72 30.16
C GLY A 3 -2.38 -22.51 29.31
N LEU A 4 -2.88 -21.46 29.94
CA LEU A 4 -3.12 -20.18 29.27
C LEU A 4 -1.80 -19.70 28.64
N PRO A 5 -1.82 -19.21 27.39
CA PRO A 5 -0.62 -18.67 26.75
C PRO A 5 -0.07 -17.52 27.60
N SER A 6 1.26 -17.48 27.74
CA SER A 6 1.93 -16.40 28.45
C SER A 6 1.84 -15.09 27.66
N ALA A 7 2.09 -13.96 28.32
CA ALA A 7 2.16 -12.67 27.63
C ALA A 7 3.20 -12.66 26.48
N ALA A 8 4.29 -13.42 26.63
CA ALA A 8 5.31 -13.56 25.58
C ALA A 8 4.79 -14.33 24.36
N ASP A 9 3.96 -15.36 24.57
CA ASP A 9 3.35 -16.15 23.49
C ASP A 9 2.34 -15.29 22.69
N VAL A 10 1.58 -14.44 23.38
CA VAL A 10 0.65 -13.49 22.76
C VAL A 10 1.40 -12.42 21.96
N GLN A 11 2.50 -11.89 22.51
CA GLN A 11 3.35 -10.89 21.84
C GLN A 11 3.99 -11.46 20.56
N ALA A 12 4.52 -12.69 20.62
CA ALA A 12 5.16 -13.34 19.49
C ALA A 12 4.14 -13.62 18.35
N ALA A 13 2.92 -14.04 18.70
CA ALA A 13 1.85 -14.21 17.73
C ALA A 13 1.41 -12.89 17.08
N ALA A 14 1.37 -11.79 17.85
CA ALA A 14 1.08 -10.46 17.31
C ALA A 14 2.14 -10.00 16.31
N MET A 15 3.43 -10.18 16.63
CA MET A 15 4.53 -9.84 15.70
C MET A 15 4.50 -10.68 14.41
N GLN A 16 4.13 -11.96 14.50
CA GLN A 16 3.97 -12.83 13.33
C GLN A 16 2.82 -12.39 12.41
N LEU A 17 1.79 -11.73 12.95
CA LEU A 17 0.69 -11.16 12.17
C LEU A 17 1.02 -9.76 11.63
N GLU A 18 1.84 -9.00 12.36
CA GLU A 18 2.25 -7.64 12.02
C GLU A 18 3.24 -7.60 10.86
N GLN A 19 4.28 -8.44 10.88
CA GLN A 19 5.34 -8.41 9.86
C GLN A 19 4.83 -8.60 8.42
N PRO A 20 3.97 -9.57 8.11
CA PRO A 20 3.43 -9.73 6.76
C PRO A 20 2.56 -8.54 6.31
N LEU A 21 1.89 -7.86 7.24
CA LEU A 21 1.10 -6.67 6.93
C LEU A 21 2.01 -5.48 6.57
N LEU A 22 3.13 -5.34 7.29
CA LEU A 22 4.14 -4.32 7.01
C LEU A 22 4.85 -4.60 5.68
N ASP A 23 5.21 -5.85 5.41
CA ASP A 23 5.79 -6.25 4.12
C ASP A 23 4.85 -5.94 2.94
N GLU A 24 3.55 -6.18 3.10
CA GLU A 24 2.55 -5.88 2.05
C GLU A 24 2.38 -4.36 1.83
N VAL A 25 2.51 -3.56 2.90
CA VAL A 25 2.54 -2.10 2.82
C VAL A 25 3.74 -1.62 2.00
N ASP A 26 4.91 -2.23 2.21
CA ASP A 26 6.17 -1.83 1.59
C ASP A 26 6.36 -2.35 0.15
N LYS A 27 5.50 -3.24 -0.34
CA LYS A 27 5.54 -3.73 -1.73
C LYS A 27 5.26 -2.60 -2.72
N GLY A 28 6.31 -2.02 -3.29
CA GLY A 28 6.28 -1.00 -4.34
C GLY A 28 6.29 -1.55 -5.77
N PHE A 29 6.17 -0.64 -6.74
CA PHE A 29 6.45 -0.91 -8.16
C PHE A 29 7.92 -0.60 -8.47
N SER A 30 8.50 -1.26 -9.48
CA SER A 30 9.86 -1.00 -9.93
C SER A 30 10.03 0.41 -10.52
N ASP A 31 11.27 0.90 -10.60
CA ASP A 31 11.58 2.18 -11.23
C ASP A 31 11.17 2.24 -12.70
N SER A 32 11.31 1.12 -13.41
CA SER A 32 10.88 0.99 -14.80
C SER A 32 9.36 1.14 -14.95
N TRP A 33 8.60 0.53 -14.03
CA TRP A 33 7.15 0.64 -13.99
C TRP A 33 6.72 2.10 -13.77
N TRP A 34 7.32 2.76 -12.78
CA TRP A 34 7.03 4.17 -12.48
C TRP A 34 7.43 5.12 -13.62
N THR A 35 8.54 4.83 -14.29
CA THR A 35 9.01 5.61 -15.44
C THR A 35 8.03 5.52 -16.60
N ASN A 36 7.53 4.31 -16.88
CA ASN A 36 6.52 4.10 -17.92
C ASN A 36 5.22 4.85 -17.57
N TYR A 37 4.70 4.64 -16.36
CA TYR A 37 3.49 5.31 -15.88
C TYR A 37 3.57 6.83 -16.01
N ARG A 38 4.66 7.45 -15.50
CA ARG A 38 4.84 8.92 -15.58
C ARG A 38 4.98 9.43 -17.01
N THR A 39 5.60 8.66 -17.90
CA THR A 39 5.73 9.02 -19.32
C THR A 39 4.36 9.09 -19.99
N LEU A 40 3.51 8.11 -19.74
CA LEU A 40 2.16 8.06 -20.29
C LEU A 40 1.25 9.16 -19.70
N VAL A 41 1.36 9.44 -18.40
CA VAL A 41 0.67 10.57 -17.76
C VAL A 41 1.05 11.90 -18.43
N ALA A 42 2.35 12.14 -18.64
CA ALA A 42 2.82 13.36 -19.29
C ALA A 42 2.33 13.46 -20.75
N ARG A 43 2.28 12.35 -21.50
CA ARG A 43 1.71 12.32 -22.86
C ARG A 43 0.22 12.68 -22.86
N ARG A 44 -0.55 12.15 -21.91
CA ARG A 44 -1.97 12.46 -21.72
C ARG A 44 -2.18 13.94 -21.42
N GLU A 45 -1.41 14.49 -20.47
CA GLU A 45 -1.49 15.90 -20.07
C GLU A 45 -1.15 16.87 -21.19
N ASN A 46 -0.22 16.48 -22.07
CA ASN A 46 0.15 17.24 -23.26
C ASN A 46 -0.78 17.00 -24.47
N GLY A 47 -1.84 16.19 -24.32
CA GLY A 47 -2.80 15.87 -25.38
C GLY A 47 -2.25 15.01 -26.53
N GLY A 48 -1.06 14.42 -26.37
CA GLY A 48 -0.35 13.67 -27.40
C GLY A 48 -0.35 12.15 -27.22
N ILE A 49 -1.21 11.62 -26.35
CA ILE A 49 -1.27 10.18 -26.07
C ILE A 49 -2.00 9.42 -27.19
N ALA A 50 -1.36 8.37 -27.71
CA ALA A 50 -1.98 7.49 -28.69
C ALA A 50 -3.07 6.61 -28.04
N PRO A 51 -4.04 6.08 -28.82
CA PRO A 51 -5.09 5.22 -28.27
C PRO A 51 -4.56 3.97 -27.54
N ASP A 52 -3.44 3.41 -28.00
CA ASP A 52 -2.84 2.21 -27.42
C ASP A 52 -2.09 2.54 -26.12
N GLU A 53 -1.36 3.66 -26.12
CA GLU A 53 -0.73 4.25 -24.94
C GLU A 53 -1.77 4.60 -23.86
N MET A 54 -2.95 5.09 -24.25
CA MET A 54 -4.05 5.38 -23.32
C MET A 54 -4.59 4.11 -22.68
N ARG A 55 -4.74 3.01 -23.45
CA ARG A 55 -5.16 1.71 -22.89
C ARG A 55 -4.13 1.16 -21.91
N GLU A 56 -2.84 1.33 -22.21
CA GLU A 56 -1.77 0.95 -21.30
C GLU A 56 -1.81 1.79 -20.01
N LEU A 57 -1.99 3.11 -20.12
CA LEU A 57 -2.12 4.00 -18.96
C LEU A 57 -3.30 3.61 -18.06
N MET A 58 -4.44 3.23 -18.66
CA MET A 58 -5.59 2.73 -17.92
C MET A 58 -5.23 1.46 -17.14
N ALA A 59 -4.64 0.46 -17.80
CA ALA A 59 -4.26 -0.80 -17.14
C ALA A 59 -3.24 -0.61 -16.00
N LEU A 60 -2.27 0.28 -16.18
CA LEU A 60 -1.31 0.63 -15.13
C LEU A 60 -2.01 1.35 -13.96
N THR A 61 -2.98 2.22 -14.25
CA THR A 61 -3.76 2.92 -13.23
C THR A 61 -4.61 1.94 -12.42
N ASP A 62 -5.33 1.03 -13.09
CA ASP A 62 -6.13 -0.01 -12.44
C ASP A 62 -5.25 -0.86 -11.50
N THR A 63 -4.06 -1.25 -11.97
CA THR A 63 -3.10 -2.02 -11.16
C THR A 63 -2.65 -1.24 -9.92
N LEU A 64 -2.34 0.04 -10.08
CA LEU A 64 -1.94 0.92 -8.98
C LEU A 64 -3.05 1.09 -7.95
N GLU A 65 -4.29 1.26 -8.41
CA GLU A 65 -5.47 1.38 -7.55
C GLU A 65 -5.71 0.10 -6.76
N GLU A 66 -5.65 -1.07 -7.39
CA GLU A 66 -5.78 -2.36 -6.71
C GLU A 66 -4.74 -2.54 -5.59
N VAL A 67 -3.47 -2.21 -5.87
CA VAL A 67 -2.40 -2.28 -4.87
C VAL A 67 -2.67 -1.30 -3.73
N ASN A 68 -3.08 -0.07 -4.02
CA ASN A 68 -3.40 0.91 -2.99
C ASN A 68 -4.60 0.50 -2.12
N VAL A 69 -5.64 -0.11 -2.69
CA VAL A 69 -6.77 -0.66 -1.94
C VAL A 69 -6.30 -1.74 -0.96
N ARG A 70 -5.42 -2.65 -1.40
CA ARG A 70 -4.84 -3.68 -0.52
C ARG A 70 -4.01 -3.07 0.61
N ARG A 71 -3.15 -2.10 0.29
CA ARG A 71 -2.38 -1.36 1.31
C ARG A 71 -3.29 -0.69 2.34
N MET A 72 -4.38 -0.05 1.91
CA MET A 72 -5.34 0.56 2.83
C MET A 72 -6.02 -0.47 3.74
N ALA A 73 -6.34 -1.66 3.23
CA ALA A 73 -6.86 -2.77 4.03
C ALA A 73 -5.82 -3.29 5.05
N CYS A 74 -4.55 -3.34 4.66
CA CYS A 74 -3.44 -3.68 5.55
C CYS A 74 -3.27 -2.63 6.66
N PHE A 75 -3.26 -1.34 6.32
CA PHE A 75 -3.20 -0.25 7.31
C PHE A 75 -4.39 -0.27 8.27
N ALA A 76 -5.60 -0.51 7.77
CA ALA A 76 -6.79 -0.65 8.62
C ALA A 76 -6.64 -1.84 9.59
N SER A 77 -6.07 -2.95 9.15
CA SER A 77 -5.84 -4.13 9.99
C SER A 77 -4.73 -3.88 11.02
N ALA A 78 -3.61 -3.28 10.60
CA ALA A 78 -2.50 -2.91 11.47
C ALA A 78 -2.93 -1.90 12.54
N SER A 79 -3.78 -0.91 12.20
CA SER A 79 -4.30 0.06 13.17
C SER A 79 -5.07 -0.61 14.31
N LYS A 80 -5.89 -1.63 14.00
CA LYS A 80 -6.62 -2.43 14.99
C LYS A 80 -5.69 -3.25 15.87
N LEU A 81 -4.66 -3.86 15.28
CA LEU A 81 -3.68 -4.66 16.03
C LEU A 81 -2.85 -3.80 16.98
N LEU A 82 -2.50 -2.59 16.55
CA LEU A 82 -1.68 -1.64 17.32
C LEU A 82 -2.49 -0.78 18.30
N GLY A 83 -3.82 -0.85 18.25
CA GLY A 83 -4.70 0.00 19.06
C GLY A 83 -4.57 1.49 18.73
N MET A 84 -4.10 1.82 17.53
CA MET A 84 -3.96 3.19 17.02
C MET A 84 -5.08 3.47 16.03
N ASN A 85 -5.44 4.74 15.86
CA ASN A 85 -6.30 5.08 14.72
C ASN A 85 -5.50 5.07 13.40
N LEU A 86 -6.21 5.03 12.28
CA LEU A 86 -5.60 4.94 10.96
C LEU A 86 -4.71 6.14 10.63
N ASP A 87 -5.14 7.35 10.99
CA ASP A 87 -4.40 8.59 10.70
C ASP A 87 -3.08 8.66 11.47
N GLU A 88 -3.08 8.29 12.75
CA GLU A 88 -1.89 8.18 13.59
C GLU A 88 -0.87 7.20 13.02
N LEU A 89 -1.35 6.04 12.53
CA LEU A 89 -0.50 5.03 11.94
C LEU A 89 0.09 5.50 10.60
N MET A 90 -0.72 6.12 9.73
CA MET A 90 -0.26 6.69 8.46
C MET A 90 0.75 7.82 8.66
N GLU A 91 0.57 8.66 9.69
CA GLU A 91 1.52 9.72 10.06
C GLU A 91 2.87 9.14 10.50
N LYS A 92 2.85 8.10 11.35
CA LYS A 92 4.07 7.40 11.78
C LYS A 92 4.79 6.70 10.62
N ALA A 93 4.04 6.19 9.65
CA ALA A 93 4.58 5.58 8.44
C ALA A 93 5.03 6.61 7.39
N HIS A 94 4.91 7.92 7.68
CA HIS A 94 5.22 9.01 6.73
C HIS A 94 4.42 8.96 5.42
N LEU A 95 3.23 8.35 5.45
CA LEU A 95 2.31 8.23 4.32
C LEU A 95 1.21 9.29 4.45
N LYS A 96 1.55 10.56 4.21
CA LYS A 96 0.54 11.61 4.08
C LYS A 96 0.21 11.82 2.60
N PRO A 97 -1.08 11.91 2.22
CA PRO A 97 -1.45 12.32 0.87
C PRO A 97 -0.79 13.66 0.56
N LYS A 98 -0.06 13.74 -0.56
CA LYS A 98 0.26 15.05 -1.13
C LYS A 98 -1.03 15.55 -1.78
N LEU A 99 -1.71 16.47 -1.10
CA LEU A 99 -2.73 17.28 -1.76
C LEU A 99 -2.00 18.08 -2.85
N ALA A 100 -2.34 17.79 -4.10
CA ALA A 100 -1.90 18.57 -5.26
C ALA A 100 -2.61 19.92 -5.30
#